data_AF-W9QYG9-F1
#
_entry.id   AF-W9QYG9-F1
#
_cell.length_a   1.000
_cell.length_b   1.000
_cell.length_c   1.000
_cell.angle_alpha   90.00
_cell.angle_beta   90.00
_cell.angle_gamma   90.00
#
_symmetry.space_group_name_H-M   'P 1'
#
loop_
_entity.id
_entity.type
_entity.pdbx_description
1 polymer ?
#
loop_
_entity_poly.entity_id
_entity_poly.type
_entity_poly.pdbx_seq_one_letter_code
_entity_poly.pdbx_strand_id
1 'polypeptide(L)'
;MEESGGEVGVAVREYIKKEVGDWDDDLAARSRFKAFSGQFSDWESTFLFWRHLILHVSGHFQFLFIRPSQLKKDWFNRGGLSPLCLEQVLSLMHKERDILPTHHLVDPRAGRLSHILTKLTNLFFTTTNTSYENDVFIVMPVLKEKAARLLKLLADENLSPSSTCVITINRFEHISASPQEASAILSYLSSQSQARFLSLSLNRNTPHIIQGVKVSLSTSPVTSVSSLDCDVLHLISTTETLEQQLAVIDKRCQSSKKAAMASLASGNKNVALRHLRTFKLVDKSREKCASLLSRVEEVLLLISNAESTKKVSEAIQIGAQAIKENNISVKEVEHSLQQLEESVDLQKQVEYALESTPSYTSVDNEDIEEEFKKLELEIGCVNNSHQPIHEAEAQATAAEATALDSAESLSEAFSNLKVVDVLSSTAAARDIAAKETKDLELERA
;
A
#
# COMPACT_ATOMS: atom_id res chain seq x y z
N MET A 1 9.30 -15.92 -21.61
CA MET A 1 8.47 -14.70 -21.45
C MET A 1 8.19 -14.01 -22.79
N GLU A 2 8.32 -14.71 -23.93
CA GLU A 2 7.95 -14.21 -25.27
C GLU A 2 6.57 -14.71 -25.74
N GLU A 3 6.08 -15.85 -25.22
CA GLU A 3 4.77 -16.40 -25.61
C GLU A 3 3.59 -15.49 -25.24
N SER A 4 3.65 -14.76 -24.12
CA SER A 4 2.55 -13.85 -23.74
C SER A 4 2.47 -12.59 -24.60
N GLY A 5 3.52 -12.24 -25.35
CA GLY A 5 3.51 -11.08 -26.25
C GLY A 5 2.72 -11.34 -27.53
N GLY A 6 2.75 -12.59 -28.02
CA GLY A 6 2.05 -13.00 -29.24
C GLY A 6 0.53 -12.98 -29.10
N GLU A 7 0.01 -13.55 -28.00
CA GLU A 7 -1.44 -13.60 -27.74
C GLU A 7 -2.05 -12.21 -27.59
N VAL A 8 -1.37 -11.32 -26.86
CA VAL A 8 -1.81 -9.93 -26.69
C VAL A 8 -1.80 -9.19 -28.04
N GLY A 9 -0.80 -9.41 -28.89
CA GLY A 9 -0.76 -8.83 -30.23
C GLY A 9 -1.88 -9.32 -31.15
N VAL A 10 -2.32 -10.58 -31.01
CA VAL A 10 -3.47 -11.11 -31.77
C VAL A 10 -4.77 -10.45 -31.32
N ALA A 11 -5.02 -10.40 -30.01
CA ALA A 11 -6.22 -9.75 -29.45
C ALA A 11 -6.32 -8.27 -29.83
N VAL A 12 -5.20 -7.54 -29.83
CA VAL A 12 -5.15 -6.15 -30.26
C VAL A 12 -5.51 -6.01 -31.74
N ARG A 13 -4.98 -6.88 -32.61
CA ARG A 13 -5.30 -6.85 -34.05
C ARG A 13 -6.78 -7.14 -34.32
N GLU A 14 -7.37 -8.11 -33.62
CA GLU A 14 -8.80 -8.41 -33.72
C GLU A 14 -9.66 -7.22 -33.27
N TYR A 15 -9.27 -6.58 -32.16
CA TYR A 15 -9.94 -5.37 -31.67
C TYR A 15 -9.87 -4.22 -32.68
N ILE A 16 -8.69 -3.97 -33.27
CA ILE A 16 -8.52 -2.92 -34.28
C ILE A 16 -9.38 -3.20 -35.52
N LYS A 17 -9.46 -4.44 -35.98
CA LYS A 17 -10.33 -4.83 -37.11
C LYS A 17 -11.82 -4.58 -36.83
N LYS A 18 -12.24 -4.75 -35.58
CA LYS A 18 -13.62 -4.49 -35.16
C LYS A 18 -13.93 -2.99 -35.08
N GLU A 19 -13.00 -2.22 -34.51
CA GLU A 19 -13.17 -0.77 -34.31
C GLU A 19 -13.01 0.04 -35.60
N VAL A 20 -12.12 -0.38 -36.49
CA VAL A 20 -11.83 0.30 -37.75
C VAL A 20 -12.42 -0.53 -38.89
N GLY A 21 -13.65 -0.20 -39.30
CA GLY A 21 -14.40 -0.98 -40.30
C GLY A 21 -13.74 -1.10 -41.67
N ASP A 22 -12.88 -0.14 -42.05
CA ASP A 22 -12.09 -0.16 -43.28
C ASP A 22 -10.62 -0.56 -43.04
N TRP A 23 -10.30 -1.24 -41.93
CA TRP A 23 -8.94 -1.65 -41.60
C TRP A 23 -8.33 -2.60 -42.64
N ASP A 24 -9.15 -3.49 -43.19
CA ASP A 24 -8.76 -4.48 -44.20
C ASP A 24 -8.92 -3.95 -45.65
N ASP A 25 -9.30 -2.68 -45.87
CA ASP A 25 -9.29 -2.06 -47.20
C ASP A 25 -7.85 -1.69 -47.62
N ASP A 26 -7.41 -2.20 -48.77
CA ASP A 26 -6.06 -1.94 -49.31
C ASP A 26 -5.85 -0.47 -49.70
N LEU A 27 -6.89 0.23 -50.18
CA LEU A 27 -6.78 1.63 -50.59
C LEU A 27 -6.66 2.55 -49.37
N ALA A 28 -7.51 2.34 -48.37
CA ALA A 28 -7.43 3.05 -47.10
C ALA A 28 -6.09 2.82 -46.39
N ALA A 29 -5.61 1.58 -46.32
CA ALA A 29 -4.33 1.24 -45.72
C ALA A 29 -3.15 1.90 -46.45
N ARG A 30 -3.13 1.88 -47.78
CA ARG A 30 -2.07 2.55 -48.58
C ARG A 30 -2.02 4.05 -48.33
N SER A 31 -3.14 4.70 -48.05
CA SER A 31 -3.15 6.12 -47.68
C SER A 31 -2.59 6.33 -46.27
N ARG A 32 -3.09 5.57 -45.29
CA ARG A 32 -2.76 5.72 -43.86
C ARG A 32 -1.31 5.32 -43.51
N PHE A 33 -0.68 4.45 -44.30
CA PHE A 33 0.66 3.90 -44.01
C PHE A 33 1.79 4.74 -44.63
N LYS A 34 1.50 5.79 -45.41
CA LYS A 34 2.49 6.67 -46.00
C LYS A 34 3.23 7.49 -44.93
N ALA A 35 4.48 7.85 -45.21
CA ALA A 35 5.19 8.84 -44.41
C ALA A 35 4.53 10.22 -44.57
N PHE A 36 4.59 11.05 -43.52
CA PHE A 36 4.10 12.42 -43.63
C PHE A 36 5.05 13.25 -44.48
N SER A 37 4.47 14.02 -45.41
CA SER A 37 5.19 14.89 -46.32
C SER A 37 4.34 16.13 -46.60
N GLY A 38 4.97 17.29 -46.79
CA GLY A 38 4.26 18.54 -47.07
C GLY A 38 3.88 19.31 -45.80
N GLN A 39 2.81 20.10 -45.88
CA GLN A 39 2.35 20.94 -44.78
C GLN A 39 1.52 20.12 -43.77
N PHE A 40 1.41 20.61 -42.53
CA PHE A 40 0.67 19.92 -41.47
C PHE A 40 -0.76 19.55 -41.89
N SER A 41 -1.46 20.47 -42.55
CA SER A 41 -2.85 20.28 -43.01
C SER A 41 -3.02 19.13 -44.01
N ASP A 42 -1.96 18.75 -44.73
CA ASP A 42 -2.03 17.67 -45.74
C ASP A 42 -2.14 16.28 -45.08
N TRP A 43 -1.64 16.14 -43.86
CA TRP A 43 -1.56 14.85 -43.15
C TRP A 43 -2.19 14.87 -41.74
N GLU A 44 -2.71 16.01 -41.30
CA GLU A 44 -3.37 16.21 -40.00
C GLU A 44 -4.44 15.16 -39.71
N SER A 45 -5.31 14.87 -40.66
CA SER A 45 -6.37 13.86 -40.51
C SER A 45 -5.82 12.45 -40.26
N THR A 46 -4.71 12.11 -40.93
CA THR A 46 -4.03 10.82 -40.76
C THR A 46 -3.30 10.76 -39.42
N PHE A 47 -2.71 11.88 -38.97
CA PHE A 47 -2.13 12.00 -37.64
C PHE A 47 -3.18 11.81 -36.54
N LEU A 48 -4.32 12.52 -36.62
CA LEU A 48 -5.40 12.42 -35.63
C LEU A 48 -5.96 11.00 -35.57
N PHE A 49 -6.13 10.34 -36.72
CA PHE A 49 -6.53 8.93 -36.77
C PHE A 49 -5.58 8.03 -35.97
N TRP A 50 -4.27 8.10 -36.23
CA TRP A 50 -3.28 7.26 -35.54
C TRP A 50 -3.18 7.60 -34.05
N ARG A 51 -3.18 8.89 -33.70
CA ARG A 51 -3.19 9.36 -32.31
C ARG A 51 -4.37 8.76 -31.55
N HIS A 52 -5.59 8.90 -32.09
CA HIS A 52 -6.80 8.40 -31.44
C HIS A 52 -6.78 6.87 -31.33
N LEU A 53 -6.36 6.17 -32.38
CA LEU A 53 -6.29 4.71 -32.35
C LEU A 53 -5.30 4.19 -31.29
N ILE A 54 -4.10 4.79 -31.19
CA ILE A 54 -3.11 4.42 -30.17
C ILE A 54 -3.68 4.64 -28.77
N LEU A 55 -4.30 5.80 -28.52
CA LEU A 55 -4.88 6.11 -27.21
C LEU A 55 -6.07 5.20 -26.88
N HIS A 56 -6.93 4.90 -27.85
CA HIS A 56 -8.11 4.07 -27.66
C HIS A 56 -7.74 2.61 -27.35
N VAL A 57 -6.83 2.02 -28.13
CA VAL A 57 -6.31 0.66 -27.89
C VAL A 57 -5.62 0.61 -26.52
N SER A 58 -4.77 1.59 -26.22
CA SER A 58 -4.07 1.64 -24.93
C SER A 58 -5.04 1.76 -23.75
N GLY A 59 -6.11 2.53 -23.88
CA GLY A 59 -7.16 2.67 -22.87
C GLY A 59 -7.97 1.39 -22.67
N HIS A 60 -8.42 0.76 -23.77
CA HIS A 60 -9.23 -0.45 -23.73
C HIS A 60 -8.49 -1.61 -23.03
N PHE A 61 -7.24 -1.83 -23.38
CA PHE A 61 -6.42 -2.90 -22.79
C PHE A 61 -5.64 -2.45 -21.55
N GLN A 62 -5.82 -1.21 -21.09
CA GLN A 62 -5.12 -0.61 -19.96
C GLN A 62 -3.58 -0.68 -20.08
N PHE A 63 -3.06 -0.58 -21.31
CA PHE A 63 -1.63 -0.53 -21.58
C PHE A 63 -1.05 0.82 -21.16
N LEU A 64 -0.33 0.82 -20.05
CA LEU A 64 0.37 2.00 -19.57
C LEU A 64 1.65 2.28 -20.37
N PHE A 65 2.37 1.22 -20.75
CA PHE A 65 3.64 1.31 -21.45
C PHE A 65 3.50 0.83 -22.90
N ILE A 66 4.00 1.60 -23.85
CA ILE A 66 4.05 1.26 -25.26
C ILE A 66 5.48 1.39 -25.79
N ARG A 67 5.86 0.47 -26.68
CA ARG A 67 7.15 0.53 -27.40
C ARG A 67 6.89 0.70 -28.89
N PRO A 68 7.63 1.58 -29.60
CA PRO A 68 7.44 1.76 -31.04
C PRO A 68 7.62 0.46 -31.84
N SER A 69 8.57 -0.39 -31.44
CA SER A 69 8.79 -1.71 -32.04
C SER A 69 7.58 -2.64 -31.89
N GLN A 70 6.92 -2.63 -30.73
CA GLN A 70 5.69 -3.37 -30.46
C GLN A 70 4.53 -2.84 -31.30
N LEU A 71 4.37 -1.52 -31.40
CA LEU A 71 3.33 -0.93 -32.24
C LEU A 71 3.49 -1.32 -33.72
N LYS A 72 4.72 -1.28 -34.24
CA LYS A 72 5.04 -1.66 -35.63
C LYS A 72 4.81 -3.15 -35.90
N LYS A 73 5.20 -4.05 -34.99
CA LYS A 73 5.18 -5.51 -35.20
C LYS A 73 3.88 -6.18 -34.76
N ASP A 74 3.33 -5.76 -33.63
CA ASP A 74 2.28 -6.50 -32.94
C ASP A 74 0.91 -5.86 -33.11
N TRP A 75 0.82 -4.53 -33.18
CA TRP A 75 -0.49 -3.84 -33.25
C TRP A 75 -0.88 -3.50 -34.68
N PHE A 76 0.01 -2.84 -35.43
CA PHE A 76 -0.32 -2.25 -36.73
C PHE A 76 0.31 -2.97 -37.92
N ASN A 77 0.89 -4.16 -37.71
CA ASN A 77 1.42 -4.96 -38.80
C ASN A 77 0.29 -5.58 -39.63
N ARG A 78 0.27 -5.26 -40.92
CA ARG A 78 -0.62 -5.84 -41.91
C ARG A 78 0.19 -6.59 -42.96
N GLY A 79 0.26 -7.91 -42.85
CA GLY A 79 0.92 -8.76 -43.85
C GLY A 79 2.40 -8.43 -44.10
N GLY A 80 3.11 -7.91 -43.09
CA GLY A 80 4.50 -7.46 -43.19
C GLY A 80 4.66 -5.95 -43.44
N LEU A 81 3.58 -5.21 -43.66
CA LEU A 81 3.59 -3.76 -43.79
C LEU A 81 3.37 -3.09 -42.43
N SER A 82 4.17 -2.06 -42.13
CA SER A 82 4.02 -1.20 -40.95
C SER A 82 3.85 0.27 -41.37
N PRO A 83 3.06 1.08 -40.66
CA PRO A 83 2.88 2.49 -41.00
C PRO A 83 4.18 3.27 -40.91
N LEU A 84 4.59 3.93 -42.00
CA LEU A 84 5.84 4.71 -42.06
C LEU A 84 5.74 6.01 -41.27
N CYS A 85 4.54 6.58 -41.14
CA CYS A 85 4.31 7.81 -40.37
C CYS A 85 4.39 7.61 -38.84
N LEU A 86 4.41 6.37 -38.33
CA LEU A 86 4.23 6.10 -36.91
C LEU A 86 5.28 6.77 -36.02
N GLU A 87 6.53 6.83 -36.46
CA GLU A 87 7.61 7.50 -35.72
C GLU A 87 7.33 9.01 -35.55
N GLN A 88 6.84 9.65 -36.62
CA GLN A 88 6.46 11.06 -36.58
C GLN A 88 5.18 11.28 -35.75
N VAL A 89 4.22 10.36 -35.80
CA VAL A 89 3.03 10.38 -34.93
C VAL A 89 3.45 10.36 -33.46
N LEU A 90 4.33 9.43 -33.05
CA LEU A 90 4.80 9.35 -31.67
C LEU A 90 5.58 10.59 -31.25
N SER A 91 6.41 11.14 -32.14
CA SER A 91 7.12 12.41 -31.88
C SER A 91 6.16 13.57 -31.60
N LEU A 92 5.08 13.67 -32.38
CA LEU A 92 4.05 14.69 -32.19
C LEU A 92 3.22 14.44 -30.92
N MET A 93 2.82 13.19 -30.65
CA MET A 93 2.13 12.82 -29.41
C MET A 93 2.98 13.14 -28.17
N HIS A 94 4.31 12.98 -28.26
CA HIS A 94 5.23 13.38 -27.20
C HIS A 94 5.23 14.91 -27.00
N LYS A 95 5.27 15.68 -28.10
CA LYS A 95 5.17 17.15 -28.06
C LYS A 95 3.83 17.62 -27.46
N GLU A 96 2.73 16.95 -27.81
CA GLU A 96 1.38 17.21 -27.29
C GLU A 96 1.16 16.67 -25.86
N ARG A 97 2.13 15.96 -25.28
CA ARG A 97 2.07 15.34 -23.94
C ARG A 97 1.03 14.23 -23.79
N ASP A 98 0.62 13.62 -24.89
CA ASP A 98 -0.19 12.40 -24.83
C ASP A 98 0.64 11.21 -24.35
N ILE A 99 1.94 11.21 -24.69
CA ILE A 99 2.89 10.19 -24.26
C ILE A 99 4.15 10.82 -23.67
N LEU A 100 4.80 10.11 -22.75
CA LEU A 100 6.04 10.55 -22.11
C LEU A 100 7.07 9.43 -22.08
N PRO A 101 8.33 9.64 -22.51
CA PRO A 101 9.40 8.68 -22.31
C PRO A 101 9.58 8.34 -20.83
N THR A 102 9.83 7.06 -20.53
CA THR A 102 9.98 6.58 -19.15
C THR A 102 11.12 7.28 -18.41
N HIS A 103 12.21 7.64 -19.10
CA HIS A 103 13.35 8.34 -18.51
C HIS A 103 13.05 9.79 -18.09
N HIS A 104 11.94 10.38 -18.54
CA HIS A 104 11.51 11.71 -18.10
C HIS A 104 10.70 11.68 -16.79
N LEU A 105 10.31 10.49 -16.32
CA LEU A 105 9.72 10.36 -15.00
C LEU A 105 10.79 10.63 -13.95
N VAL A 106 10.47 11.54 -13.04
CA VAL A 106 11.32 11.83 -11.90
C VAL A 106 11.26 10.63 -10.97
N ASP A 107 12.41 10.04 -10.64
CA ASP A 107 12.48 8.98 -9.64
C ASP A 107 12.00 9.53 -8.29
N PRO A 108 10.88 9.05 -7.75
CA PRO A 108 10.31 9.52 -6.49
C PRO A 108 11.15 9.11 -5.28
N ARG A 109 12.08 8.17 -5.45
CA ARG A 109 13.04 7.72 -4.42
C ARG A 109 14.29 8.61 -4.38
N ALA A 110 14.49 9.43 -5.41
CA ALA A 110 15.68 10.27 -5.52
C ALA A 110 15.56 11.55 -4.66
N GLY A 111 16.69 12.08 -4.19
CA GLY A 111 16.70 13.21 -3.25
C GLY A 111 16.13 14.51 -3.83
N ARG A 112 15.73 15.48 -2.98
CA ARG A 112 15.11 16.77 -3.40
C ARG A 112 15.85 17.50 -4.53
N LEU A 113 17.17 17.36 -4.65
CA LEU A 113 17.98 17.97 -5.70
C LEU A 113 17.81 17.32 -7.08
N SER A 114 17.64 15.99 -7.14
CA SER A 114 17.35 15.32 -8.42
C SER A 114 15.99 15.79 -8.95
N HIS A 115 14.99 15.93 -8.09
CA HIS A 115 13.67 16.44 -8.48
C HIS A 115 13.70 17.81 -9.16
N ILE A 116 14.56 18.72 -8.69
CA ILE A 116 14.70 20.06 -9.27
C ILE A 116 15.43 19.97 -10.61
N LEU A 117 16.50 19.17 -10.68
CA LEU A 117 17.28 18.93 -11.90
C LEU A 117 16.41 18.30 -13.00
N THR A 118 15.61 17.29 -12.66
CA THR A 118 14.73 16.62 -13.62
C THR A 118 13.56 17.51 -14.05
N LYS A 119 13.03 18.36 -13.17
CA LYS A 119 12.03 19.39 -13.56
C LYS A 119 12.60 20.42 -14.53
N LEU A 120 13.87 20.80 -14.37
CA LEU A 120 14.57 21.70 -15.29
C LEU A 120 14.89 21.00 -16.61
N THR A 121 15.35 19.74 -16.63
CA THR A 121 15.56 18.99 -17.88
C THR A 121 14.25 18.76 -18.63
N ASN A 122 13.15 18.51 -17.92
CA ASN A 122 11.81 18.45 -18.50
C ASN A 122 11.25 19.82 -18.93
N LEU A 123 11.93 20.94 -18.65
CA LEU A 123 11.57 22.26 -19.16
C LEU A 123 12.42 22.63 -20.39
N PHE A 124 13.69 22.23 -20.38
CA PHE A 124 14.63 22.37 -21.49
C PHE A 124 14.51 21.17 -22.44
N PHE A 125 13.44 21.16 -23.24
CA PHE A 125 13.23 20.21 -24.35
C PHE A 125 14.32 20.35 -25.41
N THR A 126 15.50 19.80 -25.15
CA THR A 126 16.51 19.59 -26.19
C THR A 126 16.04 18.42 -27.04
N THR A 127 15.51 18.77 -28.21
CA THR A 127 15.24 17.85 -29.31
C THR A 127 16.57 17.29 -29.81
N THR A 128 17.16 16.37 -29.06
CA THR A 128 18.20 15.52 -29.61
C THR A 128 17.49 14.47 -30.46
N ASN A 129 17.79 14.48 -31.77
CA ASN A 129 17.40 13.41 -32.69
C ASN A 129 18.04 12.10 -32.21
N THR A 130 17.36 11.44 -31.29
CA THR A 130 17.71 10.10 -30.81
C THR A 130 16.70 9.14 -31.39
N SER A 131 17.18 8.01 -31.91
CA SER A 131 16.34 6.98 -32.50
C SER A 131 15.42 6.40 -31.43
N TYR A 132 14.12 6.69 -31.54
CA TYR A 132 13.09 6.29 -30.56
C TYR A 132 12.80 4.79 -30.55
N GLU A 133 13.48 3.99 -31.36
CA GLU A 133 13.12 2.59 -31.63
C GLU A 133 13.17 1.68 -30.39
N ASN A 134 13.99 2.03 -29.40
CA ASN A 134 14.12 1.30 -28.13
C ASN A 134 13.44 1.99 -26.94
N ASP A 135 12.84 3.16 -27.14
CA ASP A 135 12.24 3.91 -26.03
C ASP A 135 10.91 3.30 -25.58
N VAL A 136 10.70 3.32 -24.26
CA VAL A 136 9.42 2.96 -23.64
C VAL A 136 8.66 4.24 -23.32
N PHE A 137 7.51 4.40 -23.93
CA PHE A 137 6.62 5.54 -23.71
C PHE A 137 5.50 5.18 -22.75
N ILE A 138 5.11 6.14 -21.93
CA ILE A 138 4.02 6.06 -20.98
C ILE A 138 2.83 6.79 -21.58
N VAL A 139 1.69 6.12 -21.64
CA VAL A 139 0.44 6.70 -22.16
C VAL A 139 -0.21 7.52 -21.05
N MET A 140 -0.15 8.85 -21.18
CA MET A 140 -0.55 9.78 -20.12
C MET A 140 -2.04 9.68 -19.73
N PRO A 141 -3.00 9.51 -20.66
CA PRO A 141 -4.40 9.29 -20.28
C PRO A 141 -4.61 8.05 -19.41
N VAL A 142 -3.96 6.94 -19.76
CA VAL A 142 -4.04 5.68 -19.00
C VAL A 142 -3.35 5.81 -17.64
N LEU A 143 -2.23 6.52 -17.57
CA LEU A 143 -1.54 6.83 -16.31
C LEU A 143 -2.45 7.61 -15.35
N LYS A 144 -3.13 8.65 -15.84
CA LYS A 144 -4.06 9.46 -15.06
C LYS A 144 -5.23 8.64 -14.54
N GLU A 145 -5.82 7.79 -15.39
CA GLU A 145 -6.92 6.91 -15.02
C GLU A 145 -6.49 5.92 -13.93
N LYS A 146 -5.35 5.24 -14.12
CA LYS A 146 -4.80 4.29 -13.12
C LYS A 146 -4.45 4.97 -11.80
N ALA A 147 -3.86 6.16 -11.83
CA ALA A 147 -3.58 6.94 -10.64
C ALA A 147 -4.86 7.31 -9.89
N ALA A 148 -5.90 7.77 -10.59
CA ALA A 148 -7.19 8.09 -9.99
C ALA A 148 -7.88 6.84 -9.42
N ARG A 149 -7.80 5.70 -10.12
CA ARG A 149 -8.31 4.41 -9.63
C ARG A 149 -7.61 3.97 -8.36
N LEU A 150 -6.28 4.08 -8.30
CA LEU A 150 -5.50 3.74 -7.13
C LEU A 150 -5.87 4.65 -5.94
N LEU A 151 -5.97 5.96 -6.15
CA LEU A 151 -6.41 6.90 -5.11
C LEU A 151 -7.80 6.56 -4.58
N LYS A 152 -8.72 6.16 -5.47
CA LYS A 152 -10.06 5.71 -5.08
C LYS A 152 -10.03 4.43 -4.25
N LEU A 153 -9.25 3.42 -4.68
CA LEU A 153 -9.10 2.17 -3.92
C LEU A 153 -8.52 2.44 -2.52
N LEU A 154 -7.53 3.32 -2.42
CA LEU A 154 -7.01 3.72 -1.12
C LEU A 154 -8.06 4.46 -0.29
N ALA A 155 -8.88 5.33 -0.90
CA ALA A 155 -9.96 6.00 -0.17
C ALA A 155 -11.05 5.03 0.30
N ASP A 156 -11.34 3.98 -0.47
CA ASP A 156 -12.35 2.96 -0.14
C ASP A 156 -11.83 1.97 0.92
N GLU A 157 -10.55 1.56 0.86
CA GLU A 157 -9.93 0.65 1.84
C GLU A 157 -9.67 1.32 3.19
N ASN A 158 -9.26 2.60 3.18
CA ASN A 158 -9.07 3.35 4.41
C ASN A 158 -10.44 3.83 4.88
N LEU A 159 -11.11 3.04 5.74
CA LEU A 159 -12.35 3.41 6.44
C LEU A 159 -12.25 4.69 7.29
N SER A 160 -11.13 5.40 7.27
CA SER A 160 -10.90 6.61 8.04
C SER A 160 -11.03 7.87 7.16
N PRO A 161 -11.75 8.92 7.62
CA PRO A 161 -11.98 10.18 6.91
C PRO A 161 -10.74 11.08 6.78
N SER A 162 -9.53 10.54 6.97
CA SER A 162 -8.30 11.31 6.89
C SER A 162 -7.97 11.70 5.44
N SER A 163 -7.74 12.99 5.23
CA SER A 163 -7.31 13.55 3.93
C SER A 163 -5.97 13.00 3.41
N THR A 164 -5.21 12.27 4.23
CA THR A 164 -3.90 11.71 3.92
C THR A 164 -3.83 10.26 4.35
N CYS A 165 -3.17 9.44 3.52
CA CYS A 165 -2.97 8.01 3.76
C CYS A 165 -1.48 7.69 3.68
N VAL A 166 -0.98 6.85 4.59
CA VAL A 166 0.38 6.31 4.57
C VAL A 166 0.27 4.82 4.27
N ILE A 167 1.07 4.32 3.33
CA ILE A 167 1.11 2.91 2.94
C ILE A 167 2.54 2.45 2.71
N THR A 168 2.79 1.15 2.83
CA THR A 168 4.07 0.55 2.45
C THR A 168 4.23 0.50 0.94
N ILE A 169 5.48 0.51 0.45
CA ILE A 169 5.75 0.36 -0.98
C ILE A 169 5.26 -0.99 -1.51
N ASN A 170 5.31 -2.05 -0.69
CA ASN A 170 4.85 -3.38 -1.06
C ASN A 170 3.34 -3.40 -1.31
N ARG A 171 2.54 -2.81 -0.40
CA ARG A 171 1.09 -2.68 -0.64
C ARG A 171 0.78 -1.82 -1.86
N PHE A 172 1.52 -0.74 -2.07
CA PHE A 172 1.36 0.10 -3.26
C PHE A 172 1.69 -0.65 -4.56
N GLU A 173 2.74 -1.48 -4.55
CA GLU A 173 3.12 -2.37 -5.66
C GLU A 173 2.13 -3.51 -5.87
N HIS A 174 1.45 -3.98 -4.82
CA HIS A 174 0.41 -5.01 -4.92
C HIS A 174 -0.91 -4.47 -5.48
N ILE A 175 -1.31 -3.24 -5.13
CA ILE A 175 -2.50 -2.58 -5.68
C ILE A 175 -2.29 -2.22 -7.16
N SER A 176 -1.04 -1.94 -7.54
CA SER A 176 -0.67 -1.76 -8.94
C SER A 176 -0.39 -3.12 -9.60
N ALA A 177 -0.60 -3.22 -10.91
CA ALA A 177 -0.40 -4.51 -11.60
C ALA A 177 1.09 -4.92 -11.72
N SER A 178 2.01 -3.95 -11.59
CA SER A 178 3.45 -4.20 -11.67
C SER A 178 4.27 -3.14 -10.94
N PRO A 179 5.51 -3.46 -10.48
CA PRO A 179 6.39 -2.47 -9.84
C PRO A 179 6.75 -1.30 -10.76
N GLN A 180 6.88 -1.55 -12.07
CA GLN A 180 7.14 -0.49 -13.05
C GLN A 180 5.95 0.47 -13.15
N GLU A 181 4.72 -0.05 -13.18
CA GLU A 181 3.49 0.74 -13.13
C GLU A 181 3.40 1.53 -11.81
N ALA A 182 3.71 0.90 -10.68
CA ALA A 182 3.77 1.56 -9.37
C ALA A 182 4.70 2.78 -9.43
N SER A 183 5.93 2.59 -9.91
CA SER A 183 6.91 3.67 -10.00
C SER A 183 6.40 4.83 -10.87
N ALA A 184 5.75 4.54 -12.00
CA ALA A 184 5.19 5.54 -12.89
C ALA A 184 4.04 6.33 -12.26
N ILE A 185 3.13 5.64 -11.57
CA ILE A 185 2.03 6.27 -10.84
C ILE A 185 2.58 7.13 -9.71
N LEU A 186 3.57 6.64 -8.96
CA LEU A 186 4.20 7.39 -7.87
C LEU A 186 4.90 8.65 -8.39
N SER A 187 5.71 8.55 -9.46
CA SER A 187 6.31 9.71 -10.12
C SER A 187 5.27 10.73 -10.55
N TYR A 188 4.15 10.27 -11.12
CA TYR A 188 3.04 11.13 -11.53
C TYR A 188 2.40 11.84 -10.35
N LEU A 189 1.99 11.11 -9.31
CA LEU A 189 1.37 11.69 -8.11
C LEU A 189 2.34 12.64 -7.37
N SER A 190 3.63 12.32 -7.31
CA SER A 190 4.65 13.21 -6.75
C SER A 190 4.83 14.48 -7.58
N SER A 191 4.74 14.39 -8.91
CA SER A 191 4.76 15.58 -9.78
C SER A 191 3.57 16.52 -9.51
N GLN A 192 2.41 15.95 -9.18
CA GLN A 192 1.20 16.69 -8.81
C GLN A 192 1.18 17.15 -7.34
N SER A 193 2.25 16.89 -6.57
CA SER A 193 2.29 17.12 -5.11
C SER A 193 1.23 16.34 -4.32
N GLN A 194 0.71 15.24 -4.90
CA GLN A 194 -0.28 14.36 -4.29
C GLN A 194 0.32 13.12 -3.62
N ALA A 195 1.62 12.84 -3.83
CA ALA A 195 2.32 11.77 -3.13
C ALA A 195 3.75 12.16 -2.74
N ARG A 196 4.24 11.63 -1.62
CA ARG A 196 5.61 11.77 -1.14
C ARG A 196 6.16 10.43 -0.67
N PHE A 197 7.40 10.15 -1.05
CA PHE A 197 8.10 8.94 -0.64
C PHE A 197 8.60 9.06 0.80
N LEU A 198 8.53 7.95 1.53
CA LEU A 198 8.99 7.78 2.91
C LEU A 198 10.05 6.69 2.95
N SER A 199 11.13 6.93 3.67
CA SER A 199 12.17 5.93 3.93
C SER A 199 12.57 6.01 5.39
N LEU A 200 12.37 4.91 6.10
CA LEU A 200 12.69 4.78 7.52
C LEU A 200 13.77 3.73 7.72
N SER A 201 14.85 4.09 8.42
CA SER A 201 15.87 3.15 8.88
C SER A 201 15.65 2.87 10.36
N LEU A 202 15.26 1.64 10.71
CA LEU A 202 14.88 1.28 12.07
C LEU A 202 16.08 1.23 13.04
N ASN A 203 17.29 0.97 12.54
CA ASN A 203 18.51 0.94 13.32
C ASN A 203 19.70 1.49 12.50
N ARG A 204 20.72 2.03 13.16
CA ARG A 204 22.01 2.37 12.53
C ARG A 204 22.84 1.14 12.18
N ASN A 205 22.62 0.02 12.86
CA ASN A 205 23.46 -1.18 12.75
C ASN A 205 22.82 -2.32 11.96
N THR A 206 21.52 -2.28 11.68
CA THR A 206 20.85 -3.27 10.80
C THR A 206 20.23 -2.57 9.59
N PRO A 207 20.44 -3.08 8.35
CA PRO A 207 20.05 -2.40 7.11
C PRO A 207 18.56 -2.60 6.77
N HIS A 208 17.69 -2.81 7.77
CA HIS A 208 16.27 -2.99 7.48
C HIS A 208 15.62 -1.63 7.25
N ILE A 209 15.49 -1.27 5.97
CA ILE A 209 14.85 -0.03 5.54
C ILE A 209 13.39 -0.33 5.22
N ILE A 210 12.48 0.37 5.89
CA ILE A 210 11.05 0.34 5.57
C ILE A 210 10.77 1.50 4.63
N GLN A 211 10.19 1.19 3.47
CA GLN A 211 9.83 2.16 2.46
C GLN A 211 8.32 2.29 2.36
N GLY A 212 7.86 3.52 2.21
CA GLY A 212 6.44 3.83 2.14
C GLY A 212 6.14 5.04 1.27
N VAL A 213 4.86 5.30 1.10
CA VAL A 213 4.34 6.44 0.36
C VAL A 213 3.26 7.10 1.20
N LYS A 214 3.38 8.41 1.39
CA LYS A 214 2.31 9.28 1.87
C LYS A 214 1.55 9.83 0.69
N VAL A 215 0.24 9.63 0.63
CA VAL A 215 -0.64 10.02 -0.47
C VAL A 215 -1.74 10.94 0.07
N SER A 216 -2.10 11.98 -0.68
CA SER A 216 -3.29 12.80 -0.40
C SER A 216 -4.48 12.15 -1.09
N LEU A 217 -5.52 11.85 -0.31
CA LEU A 217 -6.80 11.37 -0.83
C LEU A 217 -7.74 12.53 -1.23
N SER A 218 -7.30 13.77 -0.98
CA SER A 218 -8.02 15.00 -1.33
C SER A 218 -7.32 15.75 -2.47
N THR A 219 -7.99 16.72 -3.07
CA THR A 219 -7.39 17.61 -4.08
C THR A 219 -6.32 18.55 -3.51
N SER A 220 -6.08 18.51 -2.21
CA SER A 220 -5.08 19.33 -1.52
C SER A 220 -3.68 18.72 -1.63
N PRO A 221 -2.61 19.53 -1.77
CA PRO A 221 -1.24 19.03 -1.80
C PRO A 221 -0.85 18.35 -0.49
N VAL A 222 -0.02 17.30 -0.58
CA VAL A 222 0.49 16.56 0.59
C VAL A 222 1.38 17.46 1.45
N THR A 223 1.12 17.45 2.76
CA THR A 223 1.93 18.15 3.78
C THR A 223 3.33 17.57 3.89
N SER A 224 4.28 18.30 4.49
CA SER A 224 5.63 17.78 4.75
C SER A 224 5.57 16.46 5.51
N VAL A 225 6.51 15.57 5.21
CA VAL A 225 6.70 14.34 5.97
C VAL A 225 7.00 14.71 7.42
N SER A 226 6.18 14.22 8.33
CA SER A 226 6.26 14.38 9.78
C SER A 226 6.89 13.15 10.41
N SER A 227 7.40 13.27 11.65
CA SER A 227 7.83 12.10 12.43
C SER A 227 6.69 11.10 12.64
N LEU A 228 5.48 11.60 12.86
CA LEU A 228 4.27 10.78 12.97
C LEU A 228 4.03 9.91 11.73
N ASP A 229 4.33 10.42 10.52
CA ASP A 229 4.17 9.63 9.29
C ASP A 229 5.12 8.41 9.27
N CYS A 230 6.32 8.58 9.83
CA CYS A 230 7.30 7.49 9.97
C CYS A 230 6.84 6.46 11.00
N ASP A 231 6.28 6.92 12.13
CA ASP A 231 5.76 6.04 13.18
C ASP A 231 4.55 5.24 12.67
N VAL A 232 3.62 5.90 11.95
CA VAL A 232 2.50 5.26 11.27
C VAL A 232 3.00 4.24 10.24
N LEU A 233 4.01 4.58 9.43
CA LEU A 233 4.60 3.64 8.47
C LEU A 233 5.19 2.40 9.17
N HIS A 234 5.87 2.59 10.31
CA HIS A 234 6.41 1.49 11.10
C HIS A 234 5.30 0.58 11.66
N LEU A 235 4.22 1.17 12.19
CA LEU A 235 3.06 0.43 12.69
C LEU A 235 2.36 -0.37 11.57
N ILE A 236 2.17 0.24 10.38
CA ILE A 236 1.60 -0.47 9.22
C ILE A 236 2.51 -1.63 8.79
N SER A 237 3.83 -1.39 8.67
CA SER A 237 4.79 -2.46 8.35
C SER A 237 4.79 -3.58 9.40
N THR A 238 4.57 -3.24 10.67
CA THR A 238 4.46 -4.22 11.76
C THR A 238 3.18 -5.04 11.62
N THR A 239 2.07 -4.40 11.27
CA THR A 239 0.77 -5.05 11.00
C THR A 239 0.92 -6.08 9.88
N GLU A 240 1.49 -5.69 8.74
CA GLU A 240 1.73 -6.60 7.61
C GLU A 240 2.63 -7.79 7.98
N THR A 241 3.64 -7.55 8.83
CA THR A 241 4.53 -8.62 9.31
C THR A 241 3.80 -9.60 10.22
N LEU A 242 2.97 -9.09 11.13
CA LEU A 242 2.15 -9.90 12.03
C LEU A 242 1.10 -10.72 11.26
N GLU A 243 0.46 -10.14 10.24
CA GLU A 243 -0.47 -10.86 9.35
C GLU A 243 0.21 -12.02 8.63
N GLN A 244 1.40 -11.80 8.06
CA GLN A 244 2.19 -12.85 7.41
C GLN A 244 2.58 -13.96 8.39
N GLN A 245 3.01 -13.59 9.61
CA GLN A 245 3.33 -14.55 10.66
C GLN A 245 2.09 -15.36 11.07
N LEU A 246 0.94 -14.69 11.23
CA LEU A 246 -0.32 -15.34 11.57
C LEU A 246 -0.72 -16.38 10.50
N ALA A 247 -0.61 -16.03 9.21
CA ALA A 247 -0.89 -16.96 8.11
C ALA A 247 0.02 -18.20 8.13
N VAL A 248 1.32 -18.04 8.45
CA VAL A 248 2.27 -19.15 8.59
C VAL A 248 1.93 -20.02 9.81
N ILE A 249 1.63 -19.41 10.95
CA ILE A 249 1.23 -20.10 12.18
C ILE A 249 -0.09 -20.86 11.94
N ASP A 250 -1.06 -20.28 11.25
CA ASP A 250 -2.32 -20.93 10.91
C ASP A 250 -2.13 -22.18 10.05
N LYS A 251 -1.30 -22.08 9.01
CA LYS A 251 -0.97 -23.24 8.17
C LYS A 251 -0.29 -24.35 8.99
N ARG A 252 0.60 -23.99 9.93
CA ARG A 252 1.26 -24.93 10.84
C ARG A 252 0.27 -25.57 11.81
N CYS A 253 -0.64 -24.76 12.36
CA CYS A 253 -1.70 -25.19 13.26
C CYS A 253 -2.61 -26.23 12.56
N GLN A 254 -3.07 -25.93 11.35
CA GLN A 254 -3.83 -26.86 10.52
C GLN A 254 -3.07 -28.16 10.21
N SER A 255 -1.79 -28.06 9.88
CA SER A 255 -0.95 -29.23 9.56
C SER A 255 -0.77 -30.14 10.78
N SER A 256 -0.49 -29.56 11.95
CA SER A 256 -0.36 -30.32 13.20
C SER A 256 -1.69 -30.97 13.61
N LYS A 257 -2.81 -30.26 13.46
CA LYS A 257 -4.15 -30.82 13.68
C LYS A 257 -4.44 -32.01 12.76
N LYS A 258 -4.14 -31.90 11.46
CA LYS A 258 -4.30 -33.01 10.50
C LYS A 258 -3.42 -34.21 10.85
N ALA A 259 -2.17 -33.99 11.25
CA ALA A 259 -1.26 -35.06 11.67
C ALA A 259 -1.73 -35.77 12.95
N ALA A 260 -2.28 -35.02 13.92
CA ALA A 260 -2.89 -35.59 15.11
C ALA A 260 -4.10 -36.47 14.76
N MET A 261 -4.97 -36.00 13.87
CA MET A 261 -6.14 -36.76 13.38
C MET A 261 -5.73 -38.04 12.65
N ALA A 262 -4.71 -37.97 11.78
CA ALA A 262 -4.21 -39.14 11.07
C ALA A 262 -3.61 -40.20 12.03
N SER A 263 -2.85 -39.75 13.04
CA SER A 263 -2.26 -40.64 14.05
C SER A 263 -3.30 -41.27 14.98
N LEU A 264 -4.41 -40.55 15.24
CA LEU A 264 -5.55 -41.08 15.98
C LEU A 264 -6.29 -42.14 15.16
N ALA A 265 -6.53 -41.88 13.87
CA ALA A 265 -7.16 -42.83 12.95
C ALA A 265 -6.32 -44.11 12.74
N SER A 266 -4.99 -44.00 12.80
CA SER A 266 -4.09 -45.16 12.74
C SER A 266 -3.96 -45.92 14.07
N GLY A 267 -4.67 -45.51 15.13
CA GLY A 267 -4.64 -46.14 16.46
C GLY A 267 -3.41 -45.78 17.32
N ASN A 268 -2.54 -44.89 16.86
CA ASN A 268 -1.31 -44.50 17.56
C ASN A 268 -1.56 -43.35 18.55
N LYS A 269 -2.20 -43.66 19.69
CA LYS A 269 -2.60 -42.68 20.71
C LYS A 269 -1.45 -41.81 21.22
N ASN A 270 -0.25 -42.38 21.41
CA ASN A 270 0.92 -41.64 21.91
C ASN A 270 1.44 -40.59 20.91
N VAL A 271 1.41 -40.90 19.61
CA VAL A 271 1.85 -39.99 18.55
C VAL A 271 0.80 -38.89 18.32
N ALA A 272 -0.49 -39.26 18.38
CA ALA A 272 -1.59 -38.32 18.34
C ALA A 272 -1.52 -37.29 19.48
N LEU A 273 -1.23 -37.74 20.72
CA LEU A 273 -1.05 -36.85 21.87
C LEU A 273 0.14 -35.90 21.71
N ARG A 274 1.26 -36.36 21.13
CA ARG A 274 2.40 -35.49 20.82
C ARG A 274 2.01 -34.40 19.82
N HIS A 275 1.38 -34.77 18.71
CA HIS A 275 0.91 -33.78 17.74
C HIS A 275 -0.09 -32.81 18.35
N LEU A 276 -1.01 -33.27 19.19
CA LEU A 276 -1.96 -32.39 19.89
C LEU A 276 -1.29 -31.40 20.84
N ARG A 277 -0.26 -31.82 21.58
CA ARG A 277 0.53 -30.92 22.44
C ARG A 277 1.25 -29.86 21.60
N THR A 278 1.83 -30.25 20.46
CA THR A 278 2.45 -29.29 19.55
C THR A 278 1.43 -28.33 18.94
N PHE A 279 0.23 -28.82 18.59
CA PHE A 279 -0.88 -27.99 18.13
C PHE A 279 -1.24 -26.95 19.18
N LYS A 280 -1.48 -27.33 20.44
CA LYS A 280 -1.82 -26.39 21.52
C LYS A 280 -0.74 -25.32 21.74
N LEU A 281 0.54 -25.68 21.66
CA LEU A 281 1.65 -24.71 21.75
C LEU A 281 1.64 -23.71 20.58
N VAL A 282 1.46 -24.20 19.36
CA VAL A 282 1.35 -23.34 18.16
C VAL A 282 0.08 -22.48 18.21
N ASP A 283 -1.01 -23.01 18.73
CA ASP A 283 -2.29 -22.30 18.90
C ASP A 283 -2.16 -21.14 19.88
N LYS A 284 -1.51 -21.34 21.02
CA LYS A 284 -1.17 -20.25 21.97
C LYS A 284 -0.30 -19.18 21.32
N SER A 285 0.63 -19.55 20.44
CA SER A 285 1.42 -18.55 19.70
C SER A 285 0.58 -17.79 18.66
N ARG A 286 -0.42 -18.44 18.06
CA ARG A 286 -1.41 -17.79 17.18
C ARG A 286 -2.20 -16.74 17.95
N GLU A 287 -2.74 -17.08 19.11
CA GLU A 287 -3.51 -16.16 19.96
C GLU A 287 -2.70 -14.95 20.40
N LYS A 288 -1.42 -15.14 20.75
CA LYS A 288 -0.50 -14.04 21.06
C LYS A 288 -0.26 -13.14 19.84
N CYS A 289 -0.04 -13.72 18.66
CA CYS A 289 0.17 -12.96 17.43
C CYS A 289 -1.09 -12.16 17.05
N ALA A 290 -2.27 -12.79 17.15
CA ALA A 290 -3.56 -12.16 16.85
C ALA A 290 -3.88 -11.03 17.84
N SER A 291 -3.65 -11.23 19.14
CA SER A 291 -3.88 -10.16 20.14
C SER A 291 -2.93 -8.97 19.96
N LEU A 292 -1.67 -9.23 19.58
CA LEU A 292 -0.73 -8.16 19.22
C LEU A 292 -1.17 -7.41 17.97
N LEU A 293 -1.64 -8.11 16.94
CA LEU A 293 -2.16 -7.51 15.71
C LEU A 293 -3.33 -6.58 16.01
N SER A 294 -4.35 -7.06 16.73
CA SER A 294 -5.52 -6.25 17.11
C SER A 294 -5.12 -5.00 17.90
N ARG A 295 -4.14 -5.09 18.79
CA ARG A 295 -3.65 -3.93 19.54
C ARG A 295 -2.95 -2.91 18.64
N VAL A 296 -2.19 -3.34 17.64
CA VAL A 296 -1.53 -2.41 16.70
C VAL A 296 -2.56 -1.72 15.80
N GLU A 297 -3.56 -2.47 15.33
CA GLU A 297 -4.69 -1.93 14.55
C GLU A 297 -5.50 -0.90 15.35
N GLU A 298 -5.76 -1.17 16.63
CA GLU A 298 -6.42 -0.25 17.56
C GLU A 298 -5.61 1.05 17.70
N VAL A 299 -4.29 0.97 17.89
CA VAL A 299 -3.43 2.16 17.96
C VAL A 299 -3.47 2.96 16.66
N LEU A 300 -3.44 2.30 15.50
CA LEU A 300 -3.58 2.96 14.19
C LEU A 300 -4.93 3.69 14.06
N LEU A 301 -6.02 3.07 14.53
CA LEU A 301 -7.34 3.68 14.55
C LEU A 301 -7.39 4.92 15.46
N LEU A 302 -6.82 4.82 16.68
CA LEU A 302 -6.73 5.94 17.61
C LEU A 302 -5.93 7.12 17.05
N ILE A 303 -4.78 6.85 16.41
CA ILE A 303 -3.99 7.88 15.72
C ILE A 303 -4.84 8.57 14.65
N SER A 304 -5.58 7.81 13.86
CA SER A 304 -6.42 8.35 12.80
C SER A 304 -7.56 9.23 13.34
N ASN A 305 -8.21 8.79 14.41
CA ASN A 305 -9.22 9.58 15.11
C ASN A 305 -8.64 10.87 15.69
N ALA A 306 -7.47 10.80 16.31
CA ALA A 306 -6.77 11.97 16.86
C ALA A 306 -6.38 12.98 15.76
N GLU A 307 -5.94 12.51 14.59
CA GLU A 307 -5.67 13.40 13.44
C GLU A 307 -6.94 14.12 12.94
N SER A 308 -8.06 13.42 12.90
CA SER A 308 -9.36 14.01 12.54
C SER A 308 -9.81 15.05 13.56
N THR A 309 -9.77 14.71 14.86
CA THR A 309 -10.10 15.63 15.96
C THR A 309 -9.21 16.86 15.96
N LYS A 310 -7.91 16.71 15.67
CA LYS A 310 -6.99 17.84 15.51
C LYS A 310 -7.43 18.79 14.40
N LYS A 311 -7.81 18.27 13.22
CA LYS A 311 -8.30 19.10 12.10
C LYS A 311 -9.59 19.83 12.45
N VAL A 312 -10.50 19.18 13.17
CA VAL A 312 -11.75 19.81 13.64
C VAL A 312 -11.43 20.93 14.63
N SER A 313 -10.54 20.71 15.57
CA SER A 313 -10.10 21.73 16.55
C SER A 313 -9.44 22.94 15.87
N GLU A 314 -8.56 22.71 14.89
CA GLU A 314 -7.94 23.78 14.08
C GLU A 314 -8.99 24.60 13.33
N ALA A 315 -9.99 23.95 12.71
CA ALA A 315 -11.06 24.64 12.00
C ALA A 315 -11.92 25.49 12.94
N ILE A 316 -12.22 25.00 14.15
CA ILE A 316 -12.95 25.76 15.18
C ILE A 316 -12.13 26.97 15.63
N GLN A 317 -10.82 26.80 15.87
CA GLN A 317 -9.95 27.90 16.28
C GLN A 317 -9.90 29.01 15.22
N ILE A 318 -9.80 28.64 13.94
CA ILE A 318 -9.86 29.60 12.82
C ILE A 318 -11.22 30.31 12.80
N GLY A 319 -12.32 29.57 12.99
CA GLY A 319 -13.66 30.13 13.08
C GLY A 319 -13.81 31.12 14.24
N ALA A 320 -13.35 30.75 15.43
CA ALA A 320 -13.37 31.61 16.62
C ALA A 320 -12.54 32.89 16.42
N GLN A 321 -11.35 32.77 15.80
CA GLN A 321 -10.51 33.92 15.48
C GLN A 321 -11.18 34.84 14.44
N ALA A 322 -11.79 34.27 13.39
CA ALA A 322 -12.54 35.05 12.40
C ALA A 322 -13.75 35.77 13.02
N ILE A 323 -14.48 35.12 13.93
CA ILE A 323 -15.60 35.72 14.67
C ILE A 323 -15.11 36.88 15.55
N LYS A 324 -13.98 36.70 16.24
CA LYS A 324 -13.34 37.74 17.05
C LYS A 324 -12.90 38.94 16.22
N GLU A 325 -12.34 38.72 15.03
CA GLU A 325 -11.91 39.77 14.10
C GLU A 325 -13.11 40.53 13.47
N ASN A 326 -14.28 39.90 13.40
CA ASN A 326 -15.50 40.50 12.83
C ASN A 326 -16.46 41.11 13.88
N ASN A 327 -16.04 41.28 15.14
CA ASN A 327 -16.82 41.93 16.22
C ASN A 327 -18.23 41.34 16.46
N ILE A 328 -18.41 40.02 16.31
CA ILE A 328 -19.67 39.37 16.67
C ILE A 328 -19.68 39.14 18.20
N SER A 329 -20.81 39.44 18.85
CA SER A 329 -21.00 39.57 20.30
C SER A 329 -20.31 38.49 21.15
N VAL A 330 -19.36 38.93 21.98
CA VAL A 330 -18.49 38.13 22.89
C VAL A 330 -19.24 37.10 23.75
N LYS A 331 -20.52 37.35 24.06
CA LYS A 331 -21.31 36.50 24.97
C LYS A 331 -21.82 35.19 24.36
N GLU A 332 -22.02 35.13 23.04
CA GLU A 332 -22.41 33.87 22.37
C GLU A 332 -21.20 32.96 22.12
N VAL A 333 -20.01 33.55 21.94
CA VAL A 333 -18.75 32.84 21.72
C VAL A 333 -18.32 32.07 22.97
N GLU A 334 -18.41 32.70 24.15
CA GLU A 334 -18.03 32.08 25.42
C GLU A 334 -18.88 30.85 25.76
N HIS A 335 -20.18 30.91 25.48
CA HIS A 335 -21.09 29.76 25.66
C HIS A 335 -20.77 28.62 24.68
N SER A 336 -20.43 28.93 23.41
CA SER A 336 -20.07 27.89 22.43
C SER A 336 -18.73 27.22 22.73
N LEU A 337 -17.76 27.96 23.29
CA LEU A 337 -16.48 27.39 23.74
C LEU A 337 -16.64 26.51 24.96
N GLN A 338 -17.51 26.90 25.90
CA GLN A 338 -17.80 26.10 27.09
C GLN A 338 -18.52 24.78 26.75
N GLN A 339 -19.48 24.81 25.82
CA GLN A 339 -20.13 23.59 25.33
C GLN A 339 -19.15 22.63 24.62
N LEU A 340 -18.13 23.18 23.96
CA LEU A 340 -17.11 22.38 23.30
C LEU A 340 -16.19 21.69 24.33
N GLU A 341 -15.73 22.43 25.34
CA GLU A 341 -14.89 21.89 26.43
C GLU A 341 -15.63 20.77 27.17
N GLU A 342 -16.92 20.96 27.46
CA GLU A 342 -17.77 19.90 28.00
C GLU A 342 -17.88 18.68 27.08
N SER A 343 -17.97 18.86 25.76
CA SER A 343 -18.03 17.74 24.81
C SER A 343 -16.71 16.94 24.72
N VAL A 344 -15.57 17.62 24.84
CA VAL A 344 -14.23 17.00 24.84
C VAL A 344 -14.03 16.18 26.12
N ASP A 345 -14.48 16.70 27.26
CA ASP A 345 -14.42 15.98 28.53
C ASP A 345 -15.33 14.75 28.55
N LEU A 346 -16.52 14.83 27.94
CA LEU A 346 -17.41 13.68 27.78
C LEU A 346 -16.79 12.58 26.90
N GLN A 347 -16.13 12.95 25.80
CA GLN A 347 -15.46 12.00 24.92
C GLN A 347 -14.31 11.26 25.64
N LYS A 348 -13.56 11.98 26.47
CA LYS A 348 -12.47 11.41 27.28
C LYS A 348 -12.96 10.44 28.37
N GLN A 349 -14.12 10.71 28.97
CA GLN A 349 -14.74 9.81 29.95
C GLN A 349 -15.24 8.51 29.31
N VAL A 350 -15.76 8.58 28.07
CA VAL A 350 -16.18 7.39 27.31
C VAL A 350 -14.97 6.51 26.96
N GLU A 351 -13.86 7.12 26.57
CA GLU A 351 -12.60 6.41 26.26
C GLU A 351 -12.05 5.69 27.49
N TYR A 352 -12.03 6.35 28.65
CA TYR A 352 -11.61 5.73 29.92
C TYR A 352 -12.49 4.55 30.34
N ALA A 353 -13.81 4.62 30.08
CA ALA A 353 -14.72 3.52 30.37
C ALA A 353 -14.46 2.30 29.48
N LEU A 354 -14.06 2.50 28.22
CA LEU A 354 -13.74 1.42 27.27
C LEU A 354 -12.40 0.72 27.60
N GLU A 355 -11.39 1.47 28.05
CA GLU A 355 -10.07 0.92 28.44
C GLU A 355 -10.09 0.08 29.72
N SER A 356 -11.10 0.27 30.57
CA SER A 356 -11.17 -0.34 31.91
C SER A 356 -11.60 -1.81 31.97
N THR A 357 -11.60 -2.55 30.85
CA THR A 357 -11.95 -3.98 30.82
C THR A 357 -10.68 -4.85 30.73
N PRO A 358 -10.16 -5.41 31.84
CA PRO A 358 -9.06 -6.36 31.77
C PRO A 358 -9.60 -7.76 31.49
N SER A 359 -9.11 -8.41 30.43
CA SER A 359 -9.23 -9.87 30.28
C SER A 359 -7.86 -10.50 30.48
N TYR A 360 -7.65 -11.08 31.66
CA TYR A 360 -6.51 -11.93 31.95
C TYR A 360 -7.02 -13.19 32.64
N THR A 361 -6.86 -14.34 31.99
CA THR A 361 -6.90 -15.63 32.68
C THR A 361 -5.71 -16.47 32.24
N SER A 362 -4.90 -16.84 33.23
CA SER A 362 -3.81 -17.81 33.10
C SER A 362 -4.40 -19.20 32.98
N VAL A 363 -4.10 -19.91 31.90
CA VAL A 363 -4.58 -21.27 31.64
C VAL A 363 -3.66 -22.28 32.32
N ASP A 364 -4.24 -23.04 33.25
CA ASP A 364 -3.62 -24.14 34.00
C ASP A 364 -3.42 -25.39 33.10
N ASN A 365 -2.47 -26.24 33.46
CA ASN A 365 -2.03 -27.40 32.65
C ASN A 365 -2.97 -28.62 32.72
N GLU A 366 -3.95 -28.61 33.62
CA GLU A 366 -4.84 -29.75 33.91
C GLU A 366 -6.00 -29.90 32.88
N ASP A 367 -6.30 -28.83 32.13
CA ASP A 367 -7.34 -28.81 31.07
C ASP A 367 -6.99 -29.65 29.82
N ILE A 368 -5.77 -30.18 29.71
CA ILE A 368 -5.31 -30.79 28.45
C ILE A 368 -5.92 -32.18 28.22
N GLU A 369 -6.08 -32.96 29.29
CA GLU A 369 -6.59 -34.34 29.23
C GLU A 369 -8.13 -34.35 29.13
N GLU A 370 -8.82 -33.40 29.75
CA GLU A 370 -10.28 -33.26 29.67
C GLU A 370 -10.74 -32.77 28.30
N GLU A 371 -10.08 -31.76 27.72
CA GLU A 371 -10.38 -31.31 26.35
C GLU A 371 -10.03 -32.38 25.30
N PHE A 372 -9.06 -33.27 25.58
CA PHE A 372 -8.78 -34.41 24.71
C PHE A 372 -9.92 -35.44 24.72
N LYS A 373 -10.49 -35.77 25.88
CA LYS A 373 -11.67 -36.64 25.97
C LYS A 373 -12.88 -36.02 25.26
N LYS A 374 -13.04 -34.70 25.34
CA LYS A 374 -14.10 -33.95 24.64
C LYS A 374 -13.93 -34.01 23.11
N LEU A 375 -12.70 -33.89 22.61
CA LEU A 375 -12.38 -34.09 21.20
C LEU A 375 -12.56 -35.56 20.75
N GLU A 376 -12.20 -36.56 21.58
CA GLU A 376 -12.50 -37.98 21.31
C GLU A 376 -14.04 -38.21 21.16
N LEU A 377 -14.86 -37.53 21.98
CA LEU A 377 -16.32 -37.60 21.92
C LEU A 377 -16.92 -36.90 20.68
N GLU A 378 -16.37 -35.75 20.27
CA GLU A 378 -16.79 -35.05 19.04
C GLU A 378 -16.46 -35.87 17.78
N ILE A 379 -15.38 -36.65 17.82
CA ILE A 379 -14.91 -37.52 16.72
C ILE A 379 -15.66 -38.86 16.68
N GLY A 380 -16.10 -39.39 17.83
CA GLY A 380 -16.89 -40.62 17.91
C GLY A 380 -18.18 -40.61 17.08
N CYS A 381 -18.70 -39.43 16.75
CA CYS A 381 -19.88 -39.27 15.89
C CYS A 381 -19.61 -39.36 14.38
N VAL A 382 -18.35 -39.30 13.92
CA VAL A 382 -18.01 -39.26 12.48
C VAL A 382 -17.54 -40.63 11.94
N ASN A 383 -17.24 -41.60 12.80
CA ASN A 383 -16.54 -42.84 12.42
C ASN A 383 -17.40 -44.04 11.98
N ASN A 384 -18.69 -43.85 11.64
CA ASN A 384 -19.45 -44.90 10.95
C ASN A 384 -19.30 -44.80 9.42
N SER A 385 -18.08 -45.01 8.90
CA SER A 385 -17.80 -45.58 7.56
C SER A 385 -16.31 -45.90 7.36
N HIS A 386 -16.02 -47.21 7.32
CA HIS A 386 -14.87 -47.98 6.80
C HIS A 386 -14.03 -47.34 5.66
N GLN A 387 -12.74 -47.62 5.35
CA GLN A 387 -11.57 -48.40 5.86
C GLN A 387 -10.36 -48.07 4.87
N PRO A 388 -9.19 -48.77 4.80
CA PRO A 388 -7.87 -48.38 5.36
C PRO A 388 -6.67 -48.07 4.39
N ILE A 389 -5.66 -47.34 4.94
CA ILE A 389 -4.17 -47.46 4.92
C ILE A 389 -3.34 -47.51 3.60
N HIS A 390 -2.28 -46.66 3.50
CA HIS A 390 -0.87 -47.07 3.27
C HIS A 390 0.16 -45.99 3.71
N GLU A 391 1.30 -46.47 4.23
CA GLU A 391 2.36 -45.82 5.01
C GLU A 391 3.37 -44.96 4.22
N ALA A 392 3.99 -43.98 4.90
CA ALA A 392 5.42 -43.65 4.77
C ALA A 392 5.88 -42.66 5.88
N GLU A 393 6.63 -43.16 6.86
CA GLU A 393 7.48 -42.36 7.76
C GLU A 393 8.91 -42.31 7.20
N ALA A 394 9.55 -41.13 7.23
CA ALA A 394 10.90 -40.90 7.78
C ALA A 394 11.43 -39.52 7.34
N GLN A 395 11.45 -38.55 8.26
CA GLN A 395 12.44 -37.45 8.40
C GLN A 395 11.88 -36.37 9.36
N ALA A 396 12.11 -36.52 10.67
CA ALA A 396 11.68 -35.53 11.66
C ALA A 396 12.74 -35.16 12.72
N THR A 397 13.93 -35.77 12.71
CA THR A 397 14.89 -35.62 13.80
C THR A 397 15.96 -34.55 13.58
N ALA A 398 15.99 -33.87 12.43
CA ALA A 398 16.97 -32.81 12.15
C ALA A 398 16.43 -31.37 12.35
N ALA A 399 15.10 -31.21 12.45
CA ALA A 399 14.45 -29.88 12.50
C ALA A 399 14.23 -29.34 13.93
N GLU A 400 14.56 -30.12 14.96
CA GLU A 400 14.30 -29.80 16.36
C GLU A 400 15.42 -28.94 16.99
N ALA A 401 16.65 -29.04 16.45
CA ALA A 401 17.81 -28.30 16.96
C ALA A 401 17.88 -26.83 16.45
N THR A 402 17.34 -26.53 15.27
CA THR A 402 17.35 -25.16 14.71
C THR A 402 16.23 -24.26 15.26
N ALA A 403 15.26 -24.84 15.99
CA ALA A 403 14.10 -24.13 16.52
C ALA A 403 14.37 -23.44 17.87
N LEU A 404 15.39 -23.87 18.63
CA LEU A 404 15.78 -23.27 19.90
C LEU A 404 16.58 -21.98 19.69
N ASP A 405 17.50 -21.96 18.71
CA ASP A 405 18.33 -20.77 18.40
C ASP A 405 17.52 -19.57 17.89
N SER A 406 16.39 -19.81 17.21
CA SER A 406 15.50 -18.74 16.73
C SER A 406 14.65 -18.13 17.85
N ALA A 407 14.33 -18.88 18.91
CA ALA A 407 13.53 -18.39 20.03
C ALA A 407 14.36 -17.49 20.95
N GLU A 408 15.65 -17.78 21.12
CA GLU A 408 16.59 -16.99 21.92
C GLU A 408 16.91 -15.65 21.24
N SER A 409 17.11 -15.67 19.91
CA SER A 409 17.29 -14.45 19.08
C SER A 409 16.10 -13.48 19.13
N LEU A 410 14.88 -13.97 19.37
CA LEU A 410 13.68 -13.15 19.48
C LEU A 410 13.57 -12.45 20.85
N SER A 411 13.97 -13.12 21.93
CA SER A 411 13.96 -12.53 23.28
C SER A 411 14.88 -11.30 23.39
N GLU A 412 15.96 -11.30 22.62
CA GLU A 412 16.94 -10.21 22.56
C GLU A 412 16.43 -9.03 21.70
N ALA A 413 15.68 -9.30 20.64
CA ALA A 413 15.04 -8.27 19.81
C ALA A 413 13.93 -7.52 20.59
N PHE A 414 13.14 -8.21 21.43
CA PHE A 414 12.08 -7.59 22.23
C PHE A 414 12.60 -6.82 23.45
N SER A 415 13.76 -7.20 24.00
CA SER A 415 14.38 -6.48 25.14
C SER A 415 14.84 -5.06 24.79
N ASN A 416 15.04 -4.76 23.49
CA ASN A 416 15.43 -3.43 23.01
C ASN A 416 14.25 -2.48 22.78
N LEU A 417 13.00 -2.98 22.86
CA LEU A 417 11.78 -2.18 22.78
C LEU A 417 11.41 -1.67 24.19
N LYS A 418 12.28 -0.87 24.79
CA LYS A 418 11.95 -0.12 26.01
C LYS A 418 11.04 1.03 25.62
N VAL A 419 9.74 0.75 25.56
CA VAL A 419 8.69 1.77 25.56
C VAL A 419 8.90 2.58 26.83
N VAL A 420 9.43 3.79 26.68
CA VAL A 420 9.49 4.75 27.78
C VAL A 420 8.05 5.09 28.10
N ASP A 421 7.65 4.73 29.32
CA ASP A 421 6.34 4.98 29.87
C ASP A 421 6.03 6.49 29.78
N VAL A 422 5.14 6.85 28.86
CA VAL A 422 4.80 8.25 28.49
C VAL A 422 4.25 9.03 29.69
N LEU A 423 3.86 8.34 30.76
CA LEU A 423 3.44 8.92 32.03
C LEU A 423 4.59 9.61 32.80
N SER A 424 5.85 9.23 32.59
CA SER A 424 6.99 9.86 33.29
C SER A 424 7.44 11.19 32.67
N SER A 425 7.18 11.40 31.37
CA SER A 425 7.53 12.65 30.66
C SER A 425 6.61 13.82 31.03
N THR A 426 5.37 13.54 31.43
CA THR A 426 4.40 14.59 31.77
C THR A 426 4.61 15.16 33.17
N ALA A 427 5.25 14.42 34.07
CA ALA A 427 5.68 14.90 35.38
C ALA A 427 6.89 15.85 35.27
N ALA A 428 7.90 15.48 34.46
CA ALA A 428 9.09 16.30 34.25
C ALA A 428 8.79 17.62 33.51
N ALA A 429 7.85 17.60 32.56
CA ALA A 429 7.42 18.83 31.85
C ALA A 429 6.64 19.80 32.75
N ARG A 430 5.91 19.29 33.75
CA ARG A 430 5.19 20.12 34.73
C ARG A 430 6.13 20.80 35.73
N ASP A 431 7.20 20.13 36.16
CA ASP A 431 8.19 20.72 37.08
C ASP A 431 9.06 21.81 36.43
N ILE A 432 9.28 21.74 35.12
CA ILE A 432 10.04 22.78 34.38
C ILE A 432 9.16 24.02 34.16
N ALA A 433 7.90 23.85 33.78
CA ALA A 433 6.95 24.96 33.59
C ALA A 433 6.62 25.69 34.91
N ALA A 434 6.61 24.99 36.04
CA ALA A 434 6.40 25.59 37.37
C ALA A 434 7.61 26.39 37.89
N LYS A 435 8.81 26.13 37.34
CA LYS A 435 10.05 26.87 37.68
C LYS A 435 10.17 28.16 36.88
N GLU A 436 9.88 28.12 35.57
CA GLU A 436 9.92 29.33 34.71
C GLU A 436 8.86 30.38 35.08
N THR A 437 7.69 29.93 35.57
CA THR A 437 6.63 30.83 36.02
C THR A 437 6.96 31.54 37.34
N LYS A 438 7.76 30.93 38.22
CA LYS A 438 8.25 31.57 39.46
C LYS A 438 9.37 32.58 39.21
N ASP A 439 10.26 32.32 38.25
CA ASP A 439 11.34 33.25 37.93
C ASP A 439 10.81 34.50 37.20
N LEU A 440 9.71 34.39 36.45
CA LEU A 440 9.06 35.54 35.78
C LEU A 440 8.20 36.42 36.72
N GLU A 441 7.69 35.88 37.82
CA GLU A 441 6.99 36.67 38.84
C GLU A 441 7.93 37.42 39.78
N LEU A 442 9.17 36.93 39.98
CA LEU A 442 10.18 37.61 40.82
C LEU A 442 10.89 38.77 40.10
N GLU A 443 10.82 38.82 38.76
CA GLU A 443 11.41 39.90 37.95
C GLU A 443 10.42 41.07 37.69
N ARG A 444 9.17 40.95 38.18
CA ARG A 444 8.10 41.97 38.05
C ARG A 444 7.60 42.54 39.38
N ALA A 445 8.25 42.21 40.49
CA ALA A 445 8.12 42.89 41.79
C ALA A 445 9.39 43.69 42.08
#